data_AF-A0A9P4QQA7-F1
#
_entry.id   AF-A0A9P4QQA7-F1
#
_cell.length_a   1.000
_cell.length_b   1.000
_cell.length_c   1.000
_cell.angle_alpha   90.00
_cell.angle_beta   90.00
_cell.angle_gamma   90.00
#
_symmetry.space_group_name_H-M   'P 1'
#
loop_
_entity.id
_entity.type
_entity.pdbx_description
1 polymer ?
#
loop_
_entity_poly.entity_id
_entity_poly.type
_entity_poly.pdbx_seq_one_letter_code
_entity_poly.pdbx_strand_id
1 'polypeptide(L)'
;MADETKPVVTFLGPIASYTHQACLETFAPEIHTLTPCITIEDVFSSVQSSSAFRGIVPFENSTNGSVVFTLDLFADLAAKYPDILVCGESYIAVQHCLLGHDPRTFDISPNPKLSGKIGLASVIESPLSSGAVTPTTKDPAPRKPRTAPIADISHIWKIYSHPQAWGQCKTFLDTYLKGVERQDVSSTSRAAQLVAEDRADGGRADGGRADGGRTAAISSLIAARMHGLDVLAKGIEDRSDNTTRFFVLRRATPSEATSMDAPAQQETQSTDEDEKERKEEFKTLVSFTVDHANPGALAHSLAVFERYGLNLTSINTRPSGVENWNYSFFVEIKGRKMAGDEDGDVNKALQELGKVARGYRWLGSWENRLAS
;
A
#
# COMPACT_ATOMS: atom_id res chain seq x y z
N MET A 1 -13.43 -23.28 -29.75
CA MET A 1 -12.60 -22.16 -29.28
C MET A 1 -12.49 -22.35 -27.78
N ALA A 2 -11.30 -22.64 -27.27
CA ALA A 2 -11.10 -22.83 -25.84
C ALA A 2 -11.39 -21.50 -25.14
N ASP A 3 -12.24 -21.54 -24.12
CA ASP A 3 -12.48 -20.42 -23.22
C ASP A 3 -11.16 -20.18 -22.46
N GLU A 4 -10.38 -19.20 -22.92
CA GLU A 4 -9.08 -18.88 -22.33
C GLU A 4 -9.34 -18.16 -21.01
N THR A 5 -9.39 -18.94 -19.93
CA THR A 5 -9.66 -18.42 -18.59
C THR A 5 -8.57 -17.45 -18.19
N LYS A 6 -8.96 -16.18 -17.97
CA LYS A 6 -8.04 -15.11 -17.54
C LYS A 6 -7.25 -15.54 -16.30
N PRO A 7 -5.93 -15.32 -16.24
CA PRO A 7 -5.14 -15.60 -15.05
C PRO A 7 -5.69 -14.87 -13.82
N VAL A 8 -5.78 -15.59 -12.70
CA VAL A 8 -6.33 -15.05 -11.44
C VAL A 8 -5.22 -14.34 -10.67
N VAL A 9 -5.49 -13.12 -10.22
CA VAL A 9 -4.63 -12.36 -9.31
C VAL A 9 -5.36 -12.13 -8.01
N THR A 10 -4.80 -12.60 -6.91
CA THR A 10 -5.37 -12.42 -5.57
C THR A 10 -4.77 -11.22 -4.86
N PHE A 11 -5.53 -10.57 -3.98
CA PHE A 11 -5.03 -9.43 -3.20
C PHE A 11 -5.70 -9.38 -1.83
N LEU A 12 -5.04 -8.76 -0.84
CA LEU A 12 -5.66 -8.50 0.46
C LEU A 12 -6.86 -7.55 0.29
N GLY A 13 -8.06 -8.09 0.49
CA GLY A 13 -9.31 -7.35 0.36
C GLY A 13 -9.55 -6.35 1.49
N PRO A 14 -10.75 -5.75 1.53
CA PRO A 14 -11.87 -5.93 0.59
C PRO A 14 -11.64 -5.22 -0.76
N ILE A 15 -12.61 -5.32 -1.67
CA ILE A 15 -12.67 -4.49 -2.89
C ILE A 15 -12.64 -3.01 -2.48
N ALA A 16 -11.98 -2.19 -3.32
CA ALA A 16 -11.71 -0.78 -3.10
C ALA A 16 -10.78 -0.44 -1.92
N SER A 17 -10.00 -1.42 -1.44
CA SER A 17 -8.86 -1.18 -0.56
C SER A 17 -7.68 -0.56 -1.32
N TYR A 18 -6.68 -0.07 -0.58
CA TYR A 18 -5.41 0.37 -1.20
C TYR A 18 -4.68 -0.79 -1.89
N THR A 19 -4.79 -2.01 -1.37
CA THR A 19 -4.26 -3.21 -2.04
C THR A 19 -5.00 -3.50 -3.35
N HIS A 20 -6.32 -3.29 -3.40
CA HIS A 20 -7.08 -3.40 -4.64
C HIS A 20 -6.63 -2.36 -5.66
N GLN A 21 -6.35 -1.13 -5.23
CA GLN A 21 -5.79 -0.11 -6.11
C GLN A 21 -4.40 -0.51 -6.65
N ALA A 22 -3.51 -1.01 -5.80
CA ALA A 22 -2.22 -1.56 -6.24
C ALA A 22 -2.39 -2.69 -7.26
N CYS A 23 -3.43 -3.51 -7.09
CA CYS A 23 -3.79 -4.56 -8.03
C CYS A 23 -4.20 -4.03 -9.40
N LEU A 24 -5.07 -3.03 -9.44
CA LEU A 24 -5.52 -2.41 -10.69
C LEU A 24 -4.41 -1.65 -11.43
N GLU A 25 -3.49 -1.03 -10.70
CA GLU A 25 -2.34 -0.33 -11.30
C GLU A 25 -1.28 -1.30 -11.85
N THR A 26 -1.22 -2.52 -11.30
CA THR A 26 -0.25 -3.55 -11.73
C THR A 26 -0.81 -4.48 -12.79
N PHE A 27 -2.11 -4.83 -12.71
CA PHE A 27 -2.74 -5.85 -13.53
C PHE A 27 -4.00 -5.30 -14.20
N ALA A 28 -4.00 -5.31 -15.53
CA ALA A 28 -5.13 -4.90 -16.36
C ALA A 28 -6.33 -5.88 -16.19
N PRO A 29 -7.52 -5.42 -15.74
CA PRO A 29 -8.72 -6.24 -15.57
C PRO A 29 -9.27 -6.86 -16.87
N GLU A 30 -8.89 -6.29 -18.01
CA GLU A 30 -9.26 -6.76 -19.34
C GLU A 30 -8.68 -8.15 -19.62
N ILE A 31 -7.53 -8.48 -19.01
CA ILE A 31 -6.80 -9.73 -19.22
C ILE A 31 -6.56 -10.54 -17.94
N HIS A 32 -6.86 -10.01 -16.75
CA HIS A 32 -6.75 -10.71 -15.47
C HIS A 32 -8.08 -10.77 -14.71
N THR A 33 -8.27 -11.80 -13.90
CA THR A 33 -9.38 -11.88 -12.93
C THR A 33 -8.86 -11.49 -11.56
N LEU A 34 -9.34 -10.37 -11.00
CA LEU A 34 -8.89 -9.88 -9.69
C LEU A 34 -9.81 -10.39 -8.57
N THR A 35 -9.25 -11.12 -7.61
CA THR A 35 -10.03 -11.78 -6.55
C THR A 35 -9.57 -11.32 -5.16
N PRO A 36 -10.46 -10.74 -4.33
CA PRO A 36 -10.12 -10.36 -2.97
C PRO A 36 -9.96 -11.59 -2.06
N CYS A 37 -8.99 -11.54 -1.16
CA CYS A 37 -8.78 -12.48 -0.07
C CYS A 37 -9.08 -11.82 1.28
N ILE A 38 -9.40 -12.61 2.31
CA ILE A 38 -9.73 -12.10 3.65
C ILE A 38 -8.46 -11.78 4.42
N THR A 39 -7.45 -12.64 4.33
CA THR A 39 -6.17 -12.49 5.04
C THR A 39 -4.98 -12.47 4.07
N ILE A 40 -3.82 -12.04 4.57
CA ILE A 40 -2.56 -12.11 3.83
C ILE A 40 -2.15 -13.58 3.63
N GLU A 41 -2.44 -14.46 4.61
CA GLU A 41 -2.17 -15.90 4.53
C GLU A 41 -2.96 -16.56 3.39
N ASP A 42 -4.21 -16.13 3.14
CA ASP A 42 -5.01 -16.61 2.02
C ASP A 42 -4.37 -16.26 0.67
N VAL A 43 -3.80 -15.05 0.54
CA VAL A 43 -3.07 -14.64 -0.67
C VAL A 43 -1.86 -15.55 -0.89
N PHE A 44 -1.03 -15.75 0.14
CA PHE A 44 0.12 -16.66 0.08
C PHE A 44 -0.30 -18.09 -0.30
N SER A 45 -1.34 -18.60 0.35
CA SER A 45 -1.87 -19.95 0.11
C SER A 45 -2.41 -20.13 -1.31
N SER A 46 -3.08 -19.11 -1.86
CA SER A 46 -3.58 -19.15 -3.24
C SER A 46 -2.46 -19.20 -4.27
N VAL A 47 -1.37 -18.46 -4.06
CA VAL A 47 -0.19 -18.47 -4.95
C VAL A 47 0.59 -19.78 -4.80
N GLN A 48 0.82 -20.24 -3.56
CA GLN A 48 1.56 -21.48 -3.28
C GLN A 48 0.85 -22.70 -3.89
N SER A 49 -0.49 -22.75 -3.80
CA SER A 49 -1.31 -23.81 -4.41
C SER A 49 -1.47 -23.67 -5.94
N SER A 50 -0.93 -22.59 -6.54
CA SER A 50 -1.10 -22.27 -7.97
C SER A 50 -2.56 -22.05 -8.41
N SER A 51 -3.46 -21.79 -7.45
CA SER A 51 -4.83 -21.35 -7.72
C SER A 51 -4.90 -19.87 -8.15
N ALA A 52 -3.89 -19.09 -7.75
CA ALA A 52 -3.65 -17.73 -8.25
C ALA A 52 -2.33 -17.67 -9.02
N PHE A 53 -2.35 -16.98 -10.16
CA PHE A 53 -1.16 -16.66 -10.94
C PHE A 53 -0.24 -15.69 -10.20
N ARG A 54 -0.80 -14.69 -9.52
CA ARG A 54 -0.08 -13.71 -8.70
C ARG A 54 -0.87 -13.34 -7.46
N GLY A 55 -0.16 -12.84 -6.45
CA GLY A 55 -0.75 -12.30 -5.22
C GLY A 55 -0.23 -10.89 -4.94
N ILE A 56 -1.04 -10.01 -4.35
CA ILE A 56 -0.58 -8.69 -3.90
C ILE A 56 -0.80 -8.53 -2.41
N VAL A 57 0.27 -8.17 -1.71
CA VAL A 57 0.29 -8.01 -0.25
C VAL A 57 0.95 -6.70 0.14
N PRO A 58 0.47 -6.01 1.19
CA PRO A 58 1.15 -4.84 1.71
C PRO A 58 2.46 -5.26 2.39
N PHE A 59 3.52 -4.48 2.20
CA PHE A 59 4.84 -4.77 2.77
C PHE A 59 5.30 -3.71 3.75
N GLU A 60 5.15 -2.42 3.42
CA GLU A 60 5.64 -1.33 4.26
C GLU A 60 4.80 -0.07 4.05
N ASN A 61 4.67 0.73 5.10
CA ASN A 61 4.06 2.06 5.02
C ASN A 61 5.06 3.12 5.50
N SER A 62 5.18 4.24 4.78
CA SER A 62 6.16 5.29 5.10
C SER A 62 5.95 5.97 6.46
N THR A 63 4.76 5.85 7.05
CA THR A 63 4.43 6.41 8.37
C THR A 63 4.47 5.35 9.48
N ASN A 64 4.07 4.11 9.18
CA ASN A 64 3.86 3.07 10.19
C ASN A 64 4.89 1.93 10.15
N GLY A 65 5.80 1.92 9.18
CA GLY A 65 6.83 0.91 9.01
C GLY A 65 6.30 -0.38 8.36
N SER A 66 7.05 -1.47 8.57
CA SER A 66 6.84 -2.77 7.92
C SER A 66 5.57 -3.48 8.39
N VAL A 67 4.94 -4.19 7.45
CA VAL A 67 3.81 -5.09 7.71
C VAL A 67 4.36 -6.42 8.21
N VAL A 68 4.38 -6.53 9.54
CA VAL A 68 4.84 -7.67 10.33
C VAL A 68 4.26 -8.99 9.80
N PHE A 69 2.94 -9.08 9.57
CA PHE A 69 2.30 -10.30 9.08
C PHE A 69 2.85 -10.82 7.74
N THR A 70 3.20 -9.93 6.81
CA THR A 70 3.82 -10.33 5.53
C THR A 70 5.21 -10.94 5.76
N LEU A 71 6.01 -10.32 6.64
CA LEU A 71 7.34 -10.84 7.02
C LEU A 71 7.25 -12.20 7.74
N ASP A 72 6.22 -12.44 8.55
CA ASP A 72 6.02 -13.76 9.20
C ASP A 72 5.79 -14.87 8.19
N LEU A 73 4.97 -14.60 7.16
CA LEU A 73 4.68 -15.58 6.13
C LEU A 73 5.90 -15.88 5.26
N PHE A 74 6.78 -14.90 5.04
CA PHE A 74 8.08 -15.15 4.40
C PHE A 74 9.10 -15.83 5.32
N ALA A 75 9.03 -15.61 6.63
CA ALA A 75 9.88 -16.33 7.60
C ALA A 75 9.57 -17.83 7.59
N ASP A 76 8.31 -18.16 7.30
CA ASP A 76 7.85 -19.51 6.96
C ASP A 76 8.30 -20.57 7.96
N LEU A 77 8.11 -20.29 9.25
CA LEU A 77 8.56 -21.15 10.36
C LEU A 77 7.98 -22.57 10.30
N ALA A 78 6.86 -22.75 9.59
CA ALA A 78 6.17 -24.02 9.39
C ALA A 78 6.42 -24.63 7.99
N ALA A 79 7.31 -24.05 7.17
CA ALA A 79 7.63 -24.47 5.81
C ALA A 79 6.38 -24.66 4.90
N LYS A 80 5.38 -23.80 5.08
CA LYS A 80 4.13 -23.78 4.31
C LYS A 80 4.29 -23.12 2.94
N TYR A 81 5.19 -22.14 2.83
CA TYR A 81 5.33 -21.27 1.67
C TYR A 81 6.74 -21.25 1.08
N PRO A 82 7.41 -22.41 0.87
CA PRO A 82 8.82 -22.46 0.46
C PRO A 82 9.04 -21.89 -0.96
N ASP A 83 8.03 -21.94 -1.82
CA ASP A 83 8.13 -21.56 -3.22
C ASP A 83 7.68 -20.11 -3.48
N ILE A 84 7.28 -19.35 -2.47
CA ILE A 84 6.81 -17.97 -2.68
C ILE A 84 7.99 -17.03 -2.88
N LEU A 85 7.96 -16.28 -3.98
CA LEU A 85 8.93 -15.26 -4.35
C LEU A 85 8.23 -13.93 -4.65
N VAL A 86 8.93 -12.83 -4.40
CA VAL A 86 8.58 -11.48 -4.85
C VAL A 86 9.08 -11.28 -6.28
N CYS A 87 8.23 -10.76 -7.16
CA CYS A 87 8.56 -10.52 -8.56
C CYS A 87 8.26 -9.10 -9.03
N GLY A 88 7.80 -8.24 -8.11
CA GLY A 88 7.48 -6.85 -8.41
C GLY A 88 7.05 -6.10 -7.16
N GLU A 89 6.95 -4.79 -7.31
CA GLU A 89 6.49 -3.88 -6.28
C GLU A 89 5.54 -2.83 -6.85
N SER A 90 4.71 -2.26 -6.00
CA SER A 90 3.82 -1.14 -6.32
C SER A 90 3.77 -0.17 -5.14
N TYR A 91 3.63 1.13 -5.42
CA TYR A 91 3.58 2.19 -4.41
C TYR A 91 2.29 2.97 -4.57
N ILE A 92 1.45 2.97 -3.52
CA ILE A 92 0.20 3.72 -3.51
C ILE A 92 0.30 4.84 -2.49
N ALA A 93 0.16 6.08 -2.96
CA ALA A 93 -0.02 7.23 -2.10
C ALA A 93 -1.35 7.11 -1.35
N VAL A 94 -1.28 7.19 -0.02
CA VAL A 94 -2.46 7.14 0.85
C VAL A 94 -3.11 8.51 0.84
N GLN A 95 -4.16 8.64 0.02
CA GLN A 95 -4.96 9.85 -0.08
C GLN A 95 -6.36 9.59 0.45
N HIS A 96 -6.74 10.31 1.50
CA HIS A 96 -8.06 10.23 2.09
C HIS A 96 -8.98 11.26 1.43
N CYS A 97 -10.19 10.81 1.12
CA CYS A 97 -11.27 11.63 0.62
C CYS A 97 -12.43 11.56 1.60
N LEU A 98 -13.15 12.68 1.75
CA LEU A 98 -14.48 12.67 2.35
C LEU A 98 -15.48 12.28 1.26
N LEU A 99 -16.14 11.14 1.44
CA LEU A 99 -17.09 10.57 0.49
C LEU A 99 -18.50 10.63 1.07
N GLY A 100 -19.49 10.86 0.20
CA GLY A 100 -20.89 10.86 0.61
C GLY A 100 -21.82 11.06 -0.58
N HIS A 101 -22.96 11.70 -0.32
CA HIS A 101 -23.93 12.05 -1.35
C HIS A 101 -24.17 13.56 -1.35
N ASP A 102 -23.86 14.21 -2.47
CA ASP A 102 -24.20 15.62 -2.69
C ASP A 102 -25.72 15.74 -2.93
N PRO A 103 -26.44 16.62 -2.22
CA PRO A 103 -27.86 16.84 -2.50
C PRO A 103 -28.15 17.35 -3.91
N ARG A 104 -27.20 18.04 -4.54
CA ARG A 104 -27.37 18.72 -5.84
C ARG A 104 -27.18 17.80 -7.04
N THR A 105 -26.49 16.67 -6.87
CA THR A 105 -26.31 15.67 -7.95
C THR A 105 -27.61 14.91 -8.26
N PHE A 106 -28.67 15.11 -7.45
CA PHE A 106 -29.96 14.41 -7.57
C PHE A 106 -31.15 15.26 -8.01
N ASP A 107 -31.01 16.58 -8.16
CA ASP A 107 -32.14 17.43 -8.58
C ASP A 107 -32.28 17.55 -10.11
N ILE A 108 -31.79 16.55 -10.85
CA ILE A 108 -32.01 16.43 -12.30
C ILE A 108 -33.14 15.44 -12.54
N SER A 109 -34.37 15.90 -12.34
CA SER A 109 -35.49 15.41 -13.16
C SER A 109 -35.17 15.69 -14.63
N PRO A 110 -35.50 14.81 -15.60
CA PRO A 110 -35.17 15.04 -17.00
C PRO A 110 -35.99 16.23 -17.53
N ASN A 111 -35.43 17.43 -17.48
CA ASN A 111 -36.00 18.60 -18.12
C ASN A 111 -35.15 18.97 -19.34
N PRO A 112 -35.64 18.75 -20.57
CA PRO A 112 -34.87 18.99 -21.78
C PRO A 112 -34.91 20.48 -22.09
N LYS A 113 -34.06 21.27 -21.43
CA LYS A 113 -33.65 22.64 -21.80
C LYS A 113 -32.82 23.23 -20.66
N LEU A 114 -31.49 23.16 -20.77
CA LEU A 114 -30.62 24.33 -20.57
C LEU A 114 -29.18 23.97 -20.94
N SER A 115 -28.83 24.27 -22.19
CA SER A 115 -27.44 24.54 -22.56
C SER A 115 -27.09 25.94 -22.05
N GLY A 116 -26.03 26.11 -21.26
CA GLY A 116 -25.60 27.47 -20.93
C GLY A 116 -24.51 27.61 -19.87
N LYS A 117 -23.26 27.74 -20.36
CA LYS A 117 -22.15 28.60 -19.88
C LYS A 117 -21.79 28.62 -18.37
N ILE A 118 -20.59 28.12 -18.10
CA ILE A 118 -19.80 28.32 -16.88
C ILE A 118 -19.36 29.79 -16.79
N GLY A 119 -19.71 30.45 -15.68
CA GLY A 119 -19.25 31.80 -15.32
C GLY A 119 -18.44 31.74 -14.03
N LEU A 120 -17.16 32.13 -14.14
CA LEU A 120 -16.20 32.27 -13.04
C LEU A 120 -16.36 33.67 -12.41
N ALA A 121 -16.63 33.75 -11.10
CA ALA A 121 -16.55 34.97 -10.31
C ALA A 121 -16.56 34.61 -8.81
N SER A 122 -15.89 35.28 -7.88
CA SER A 122 -14.79 36.24 -7.84
C SER A 122 -14.49 36.41 -6.35
N VAL A 123 -13.21 36.41 -6.00
CA VAL A 123 -12.70 36.60 -4.63
C VAL A 123 -13.09 38.00 -4.11
N ILE A 124 -13.55 38.10 -2.87
CA ILE A 124 -13.71 39.37 -2.15
C ILE A 124 -12.91 39.27 -0.83
N GLU A 125 -11.81 40.04 -0.77
CA GLU A 125 -11.12 40.42 0.48
C GLU A 125 -11.73 41.71 1.04
N SER A 126 -11.64 41.91 2.37
CA SER A 126 -11.38 43.20 3.08
C SER A 126 -11.76 43.11 4.58
N PRO A 127 -11.33 44.04 5.47
CA PRO A 127 -9.97 44.52 5.72
C PRO A 127 -9.61 44.56 7.23
N LEU A 128 -8.34 44.85 7.52
CA LEU A 128 -7.71 45.04 8.84
C LEU A 128 -8.34 46.18 9.67
N SER A 129 -8.39 45.98 10.99
CA SER A 129 -8.41 47.06 11.99
C SER A 129 -7.45 46.74 13.15
N SER A 130 -6.71 47.76 13.56
CA SER A 130 -5.55 47.74 14.45
C SER A 130 -5.93 47.97 15.91
N GLY A 131 -5.21 47.30 16.82
CA GLY A 131 -5.18 47.61 18.25
C GLY A 131 -4.12 46.75 18.94
N ALA A 132 -3.02 47.35 19.38
CA ALA A 132 -1.95 46.69 20.12
C ALA A 132 -2.25 46.71 21.64
N VAL A 133 -1.88 45.65 22.38
CA VAL A 133 -1.22 45.64 23.71
C VAL A 133 -0.99 44.20 24.25
N THR A 134 0.28 43.91 24.55
CA THR A 134 0.96 42.83 25.35
C THR A 134 0.85 41.33 25.01
N PRO A 135 1.97 40.56 25.03
CA PRO A 135 2.02 39.17 24.61
C PRO A 135 1.74 38.21 25.77
N THR A 136 0.60 37.54 25.74
CA THR A 136 0.38 36.30 26.49
C THR A 136 0.81 35.14 25.60
N THR A 137 1.87 34.42 25.99
CA THR A 137 2.21 33.13 25.41
C THR A 137 1.07 32.14 25.65
N LYS A 138 0.26 31.84 24.62
CA LYS A 138 -0.50 30.58 24.51
C LYS A 138 -1.10 30.36 23.12
N ASP A 139 -1.11 29.08 22.78
CA ASP A 139 -1.61 28.36 21.60
C ASP A 139 -0.77 28.42 20.32
N PRO A 140 -0.15 27.28 19.88
CA PRO A 140 0.28 27.17 18.51
C PRO A 140 -0.97 27.36 17.65
N ALA A 141 -0.94 28.31 16.73
CA ALA A 141 -2.06 28.58 15.83
C ALA A 141 -2.62 27.25 15.30
N PRO A 142 -3.95 27.02 15.38
CA PRO A 142 -4.53 25.77 14.92
C PRO A 142 -4.06 25.52 13.49
N ARG A 143 -3.52 24.31 13.25
CA ARG A 143 -3.03 23.95 11.92
C ARG A 143 -4.15 24.20 10.92
N LYS A 144 -3.84 24.86 9.81
CA LYS A 144 -4.82 25.07 8.75
C LYS A 144 -4.95 23.77 7.95
N PRO A 145 -6.17 23.33 7.61
CA PRO A 145 -6.34 22.17 6.76
C PRO A 145 -5.75 22.45 5.38
N ARG A 146 -5.22 21.40 4.76
CA ARG A 146 -4.57 21.49 3.45
C ARG A 146 -5.54 21.74 2.29
N THR A 147 -6.79 21.36 2.51
CA THR A 147 -7.85 21.34 1.50
C THR A 147 -9.14 21.86 2.13
N ALA A 148 -10.04 22.35 1.29
CA ALA A 148 -11.38 22.76 1.67
C ALA A 148 -12.40 21.79 1.05
N PRO A 149 -13.62 21.71 1.61
CA PRO A 149 -14.73 21.00 0.97
C PRO A 149 -15.00 21.53 -0.43
N ILE A 150 -15.26 20.63 -1.38
CA ILE A 150 -15.63 20.98 -2.76
C ILE A 150 -17.15 21.03 -2.98
N ALA A 151 -17.93 20.56 -1.99
CA ALA A 151 -19.38 20.64 -1.93
C ALA A 151 -19.83 21.15 -0.56
N ASP A 152 -21.11 21.51 -0.43
CA ASP A 152 -21.69 21.71 0.89
C ASP A 152 -21.67 20.39 1.66
N ILE A 153 -21.28 20.46 2.94
CA ILE A 153 -21.12 19.32 3.84
C ILE A 153 -21.84 19.55 5.17
N SER A 154 -22.61 20.63 5.28
CA SER A 154 -23.37 20.98 6.49
C SER A 154 -24.42 19.94 6.88
N HIS A 155 -24.86 19.14 5.91
CA HIS A 155 -25.84 18.06 6.08
C HIS A 155 -25.24 16.76 6.66
N ILE A 156 -23.92 16.68 6.84
CA ILE A 156 -23.27 15.47 7.36
C ILE A 156 -23.40 15.43 8.88
N TRP A 157 -24.01 14.35 9.40
CA TRP A 157 -24.20 14.18 10.85
C TRP A 157 -23.36 13.04 11.45
N LYS A 158 -22.95 12.06 10.64
CA LYS A 158 -22.14 10.91 11.04
C LYS A 158 -21.11 10.56 9.97
N ILE A 159 -19.89 10.24 10.40
CA ILE A 159 -18.78 9.83 9.54
C ILE A 159 -18.29 8.44 9.97
N TYR A 160 -18.13 7.54 9.00
CA TYR A 160 -17.52 6.23 9.19
C TYR A 160 -16.07 6.21 8.70
N SER A 161 -15.18 5.53 9.43
CA SER A 161 -13.84 5.19 8.95
C SER A 161 -13.14 4.19 9.88
N HIS A 162 -11.95 3.75 9.46
CA HIS A 162 -11.06 2.99 10.32
C HIS A 162 -10.38 3.90 11.36
N PRO A 163 -10.15 3.45 12.62
CA PRO A 163 -9.57 4.27 13.68
C PRO A 163 -8.30 5.04 13.30
N GLN A 164 -7.43 4.41 12.49
CA GLN A 164 -6.19 5.00 12.02
C GLN A 164 -6.41 6.23 11.11
N ALA A 165 -7.49 6.26 10.32
CA ALA A 165 -7.78 7.36 9.40
C ALA A 165 -8.16 8.65 10.15
N TRP A 166 -8.77 8.54 11.35
CA TRP A 166 -9.09 9.70 12.19
C TRP A 166 -7.85 10.48 12.61
N GLY A 167 -6.81 9.76 13.03
CA GLY A 167 -5.53 10.36 13.40
C GLY A 167 -4.79 10.96 12.20
N GLN A 168 -5.13 10.54 10.99
CA GLN A 168 -4.54 11.05 9.75
C GLN A 168 -5.30 12.23 9.15
N CYS A 169 -6.54 12.53 9.57
CA CYS A 169 -7.37 13.59 8.98
C CYS A 169 -7.81 14.64 10.02
N LYS A 170 -7.07 14.78 11.12
CA LYS A 170 -7.53 15.54 12.29
C LYS A 170 -7.77 17.00 11.98
N THR A 171 -6.86 17.63 11.24
CA THR A 171 -6.91 19.06 10.95
C THR A 171 -8.15 19.43 10.14
N PHE A 172 -8.49 18.61 9.13
CA PHE A 172 -9.68 18.81 8.31
C PHE A 172 -10.96 18.62 9.14
N LEU A 173 -11.04 17.54 9.92
CA LEU A 173 -12.21 17.23 10.73
C LEU A 173 -12.49 18.27 11.82
N ASP A 174 -11.45 18.74 12.50
CA ASP A 174 -11.57 19.73 13.58
C ASP A 174 -11.93 21.12 13.04
N THR A 175 -11.63 21.40 11.76
CA THR A 175 -11.96 22.67 11.09
C THR A 175 -13.38 22.67 10.52
N TYR A 176 -13.78 21.63 9.79
CA TYR A 176 -15.01 21.65 8.98
C TYR A 176 -16.16 20.80 9.53
N LEU A 177 -15.87 19.76 10.33
CA LEU A 177 -16.85 18.76 10.77
C LEU A 177 -16.84 18.62 12.29
N LYS A 178 -16.72 19.76 12.99
CA LYS A 178 -16.74 19.82 14.45
C LYS A 178 -18.12 19.45 14.98
N GLY A 179 -18.19 18.47 15.88
CA GLY A 179 -19.44 17.99 16.48
C GLY A 179 -20.18 16.92 15.68
N VAL A 180 -19.66 16.53 14.52
CA VAL A 180 -20.17 15.41 13.73
C VAL A 180 -19.78 14.09 14.40
N GLU A 181 -20.72 13.14 14.46
CA GLU A 181 -20.50 11.82 15.06
C GLU A 181 -19.45 11.04 14.26
N ARG A 182 -18.56 10.32 14.96
CA ARG A 182 -17.54 9.47 14.35
C ARG A 182 -17.78 8.03 14.78
N GLN A 183 -17.88 7.11 13.83
CA GLN A 183 -18.10 5.69 14.10
C GLN A 183 -16.99 4.83 13.48
N ASP A 184 -16.34 4.06 14.33
CA ASP A 184 -15.28 3.13 13.95
C ASP A 184 -15.83 1.93 13.19
N VAL A 185 -15.14 1.55 12.12
CA VAL A 185 -15.44 0.36 11.32
C VAL A 185 -14.15 -0.40 10.98
N SER A 186 -14.31 -1.61 10.46
CA SER A 186 -13.20 -2.53 10.20
C SER A 186 -12.21 -2.06 9.12
N SER A 187 -12.63 -1.22 8.18
CA SER A 187 -11.76 -0.67 7.13
C SER A 187 -12.33 0.61 6.53
N THR A 188 -11.46 1.42 5.90
CA THR A 188 -11.89 2.60 5.13
C THR A 188 -12.80 2.24 3.97
N SER A 189 -12.58 1.10 3.31
CA SER A 189 -13.46 0.60 2.24
C SER A 189 -14.83 0.19 2.79
N ARG A 190 -14.89 -0.46 3.96
CA ARG A 190 -16.17 -0.77 4.63
C ARG A 190 -16.95 0.50 4.98
N ALA A 191 -16.26 1.57 5.39
CA ALA A 191 -16.90 2.86 5.62
C ALA A 191 -17.61 3.40 4.37
N ALA A 192 -16.93 3.38 3.21
CA ALA A 192 -17.54 3.81 1.95
C ALA A 192 -18.74 2.91 1.57
N GLN A 193 -18.60 1.60 1.75
CA GLN A 193 -19.68 0.65 1.49
C GLN A 193 -20.93 0.96 2.35
N LEU A 194 -20.76 1.23 3.65
CA LEU A 194 -21.87 1.58 4.55
C LEU A 194 -22.63 2.82 4.08
N VAL A 195 -21.91 3.87 3.67
CA VAL A 195 -22.52 5.11 3.17
C VAL A 195 -23.27 4.86 1.87
N ALA A 196 -22.76 3.99 1.01
CA ALA A 196 -23.44 3.62 -0.24
C ALA A 196 -24.71 2.80 0.03
N GLU A 197 -24.68 1.89 1.01
CA GLU A 197 -25.81 1.09 1.46
C GLU A 197 -26.91 1.97 2.10
N ASP A 198 -26.52 2.97 2.90
CA ASP A 198 -27.44 3.93 3.54
C ASP A 198 -28.36 4.67 2.53
N ARG A 199 -27.93 4.79 1.27
CA ARG A 199 -28.71 5.39 0.18
C ARG A 199 -29.65 4.42 -0.52
N ALA A 200 -29.36 3.12 -0.53
CA ALA A 200 -30.14 2.12 -1.27
C ALA A 200 -31.49 1.82 -0.61
N ASP A 201 -31.58 1.90 0.71
CA ASP A 201 -32.78 1.55 1.49
C ASP A 201 -33.84 2.67 1.58
N GLY A 202 -33.91 3.58 0.60
CA GLY A 202 -34.98 4.60 0.52
C GLY A 202 -35.10 5.52 1.74
N GLY A 203 -34.06 5.61 2.56
CA GLY A 203 -34.12 6.26 3.87
C GLY A 203 -34.83 5.42 4.93
N ARG A 204 -34.28 4.26 5.31
CA ARG A 204 -33.71 3.98 6.66
C ARG A 204 -33.49 2.49 6.95
N ALA A 205 -32.35 2.20 7.56
CA ALA A 205 -32.27 1.35 8.76
C ALA A 205 -31.64 2.10 9.98
N ASP A 206 -30.65 2.99 9.75
CA ASP A 206 -30.19 4.07 10.67
C ASP A 206 -29.61 5.30 9.91
N GLY A 207 -29.48 5.25 8.59
CA GLY A 207 -28.69 6.21 7.80
C GLY A 207 -29.35 7.51 7.33
N GLY A 208 -30.62 7.76 7.66
CA GLY A 208 -31.32 9.01 7.29
C GLY A 208 -31.97 9.65 8.51
N ARG A 209 -31.38 10.73 9.04
CA ARG A 209 -32.07 11.48 10.11
C ARG A 209 -33.36 12.10 9.56
N ALA A 210 -34.35 12.28 10.44
CA ALA A 210 -35.64 12.87 10.07
C ALA A 210 -35.51 14.30 9.51
N ASP A 211 -34.41 14.97 9.88
CA ASP A 211 -34.04 16.33 9.48
C ASP A 211 -33.32 16.39 8.11
N GLY A 212 -33.13 15.26 7.42
CA GLY A 212 -32.43 15.20 6.13
C GLY A 212 -30.90 15.05 6.24
N GLY A 213 -30.36 14.86 7.45
CA GLY A 213 -28.93 14.58 7.64
C GLY A 213 -28.48 13.28 6.97
N ARG A 214 -27.31 13.32 6.31
CA ARG A 214 -26.70 12.18 5.61
C ARG A 214 -25.42 11.70 6.29
N THR A 215 -25.04 10.45 6.00
CA THR A 215 -23.77 9.87 6.43
C THR A 215 -22.67 10.15 5.41
N ALA A 216 -21.42 10.08 5.88
CA ALA A 216 -20.22 10.22 5.06
C ALA A 216 -19.14 9.22 5.49
N ALA A 217 -18.13 9.04 4.65
CA ALA A 217 -17.00 8.15 4.92
C ALA A 217 -15.67 8.84 4.65
N ILE A 218 -14.67 8.54 5.47
CA ILE A 218 -13.28 8.79 5.09
C ILE A 218 -12.74 7.53 4.42
N SER A 219 -12.43 7.63 3.13
CA SER A 219 -11.96 6.50 2.34
C SER A 219 -11.10 6.92 1.15
N SER A 220 -10.66 5.95 0.36
CA SER A 220 -9.86 6.16 -0.84
C SER A 220 -10.71 6.68 -2.00
N LEU A 221 -10.06 7.34 -2.98
CA LEU A 221 -10.74 7.80 -4.20
C LEU A 221 -11.35 6.64 -5.01
N ILE A 222 -10.70 5.48 -5.01
CA ILE A 222 -11.22 4.28 -5.69
C ILE A 222 -12.54 3.81 -5.07
N ALA A 223 -12.71 3.90 -3.75
CA ALA A 223 -13.96 3.53 -3.09
C ALA A 223 -15.13 4.41 -3.54
N ALA A 224 -14.88 5.69 -3.83
CA ALA A 224 -15.88 6.58 -4.40
C ALA A 224 -16.39 6.07 -5.75
N ARG A 225 -15.48 5.70 -6.66
CA ARG A 225 -15.80 5.19 -8.00
C ARG A 225 -16.51 3.85 -7.94
N MET A 226 -16.03 2.93 -7.11
CA MET A 226 -16.56 1.57 -7.01
C MET A 226 -17.97 1.54 -6.39
N HIS A 227 -18.27 2.44 -5.47
CA HIS A 227 -19.56 2.49 -4.77
C HIS A 227 -20.48 3.61 -5.27
N GLY A 228 -20.09 4.38 -6.30
CA GLY A 228 -20.89 5.48 -6.83
C GLY A 228 -21.13 6.62 -5.83
N LEU A 229 -20.15 6.89 -4.95
CA LEU A 229 -20.21 7.99 -3.99
C LEU A 229 -19.65 9.29 -4.59
N ASP A 230 -20.21 10.41 -4.16
CA ASP A 230 -19.68 11.73 -4.46
C ASP A 230 -18.46 12.01 -3.60
N VAL A 231 -17.46 12.66 -4.20
CA VAL A 231 -16.28 13.13 -3.47
C VAL A 231 -16.59 14.53 -2.96
N LEU A 232 -16.70 14.70 -1.64
CA LEU A 232 -17.05 15.96 -0.99
C LEU A 232 -15.81 16.77 -0.59
N ALA A 233 -14.67 16.10 -0.40
CA ALA A 233 -13.35 16.72 -0.25
C ALA A 233 -12.26 15.71 -0.65
N LYS A 234 -11.15 16.19 -1.23
CA LYS A 234 -10.00 15.38 -1.65
C LYS A 234 -8.75 15.78 -0.90
N GLY A 235 -7.92 14.81 -0.53
CA GLY A 235 -6.64 15.07 0.13
C GLY A 235 -6.84 15.63 1.54
N ILE A 236 -7.76 15.02 2.31
CA ILE A 236 -8.11 15.49 3.66
C ILE A 236 -7.14 15.04 4.74
N GLU A 237 -6.16 14.20 4.38
CA GLU A 237 -5.09 13.79 5.26
C GLU A 237 -4.19 14.97 5.67
N ASP A 238 -3.67 14.92 6.89
CA ASP A 238 -2.76 15.92 7.46
C ASP A 238 -1.40 15.91 6.75
N ARG A 239 -0.99 14.75 6.21
CA ARG A 239 0.30 14.49 5.56
C ARG A 239 0.11 13.82 4.20
N SER A 240 0.71 14.38 3.15
CA SER A 240 0.61 13.82 1.78
C SER A 240 1.79 12.96 1.36
N ASP A 241 2.78 12.81 2.22
CA ASP A 241 3.96 11.96 1.99
C ASP A 241 3.75 10.53 2.53
N ASN A 242 2.50 10.16 2.78
CA ASN A 242 2.15 8.81 3.21
C ASN A 242 1.99 7.89 1.99
N THR A 243 2.86 6.89 1.89
CA THR A 243 2.87 5.93 0.78
C THR A 243 2.95 4.53 1.36
N THR A 244 2.15 3.62 0.82
CA THR A 244 2.24 2.19 1.13
C THR A 244 2.88 1.45 -0.03
N ARG A 245 3.89 0.64 0.28
CA ARG A 245 4.58 -0.26 -0.64
C ARG A 245 3.94 -1.65 -0.57
N PHE A 246 3.69 -2.25 -1.73
CA PHE A 246 3.11 -3.57 -1.90
C PHE A 246 4.07 -4.46 -2.66
N PHE A 247 4.05 -5.76 -2.34
CA PHE A 247 4.76 -6.79 -3.10
C PHE A 247 3.82 -7.56 -4.01
N VAL A 248 4.34 -7.89 -5.18
CA VAL A 248 3.73 -8.80 -6.15
C VAL A 248 4.37 -10.16 -5.98
N LEU A 249 3.59 -11.12 -5.51
CA LEU A 249 4.01 -12.49 -5.23
C LEU A 249 3.80 -13.38 -6.44
N ARG A 250 4.70 -14.34 -6.61
CA ARG A 250 4.58 -15.46 -7.53
C ARG A 250 5.05 -16.74 -6.86
N ARG A 251 4.71 -17.86 -7.47
CA ARG A 251 5.35 -19.14 -7.15
C ARG A 251 6.65 -19.30 -7.96
N ALA A 252 7.66 -19.87 -7.34
CA ALA A 252 8.90 -20.32 -7.99
C ALA A 252 8.58 -21.39 -9.03
N THR A 253 9.32 -21.39 -10.14
CA THR A 253 9.26 -22.51 -11.08
C THR A 253 9.92 -23.76 -10.47
N PRO A 254 9.61 -24.98 -10.94
CA PRO A 254 10.27 -26.19 -10.44
C PRO A 254 11.80 -26.15 -10.50
N SER A 255 12.39 -25.44 -11.48
CA SER A 255 13.84 -25.24 -11.56
C SER A 255 14.34 -24.33 -10.43
N GLU A 256 13.65 -23.23 -10.13
CA GLU A 256 13.98 -22.30 -9.03
C GLU A 256 13.71 -22.90 -7.63
N ALA A 257 12.81 -23.89 -7.53
CA ALA A 257 12.49 -24.57 -6.28
C ALA A 257 13.49 -25.68 -5.94
N THR A 258 14.17 -26.25 -6.95
CA THR A 258 15.14 -27.36 -6.79
C THR A 258 16.59 -26.92 -6.93
N SER A 259 16.83 -25.75 -7.52
CA SER A 259 18.14 -25.12 -7.67
C SER A 259 18.01 -23.64 -7.36
N MET A 260 19.08 -23.02 -6.85
CA MET A 260 19.13 -21.59 -6.58
C MET A 260 19.00 -20.71 -7.85
N ASP A 261 18.70 -21.28 -9.02
CA ASP A 261 18.78 -20.58 -10.31
C ASP A 261 17.46 -19.95 -10.76
N ALA A 262 17.51 -18.63 -10.98
CA ALA A 262 16.48 -17.83 -11.62
C ALA A 262 16.56 -17.94 -13.16
N PRO A 263 15.48 -17.71 -13.93
CA PRO A 263 15.53 -17.75 -15.38
C PRO A 263 16.32 -16.58 -15.97
N ALA A 264 17.14 -16.90 -16.98
CA ALA A 264 17.89 -15.95 -17.78
C ALA A 264 16.97 -15.20 -18.75
N GLN A 265 16.96 -13.87 -18.68
CA GLN A 265 16.73 -13.07 -19.89
C GLN A 265 18.12 -12.64 -20.38
N GLN A 266 18.40 -12.94 -21.65
CA GLN A 266 19.71 -12.75 -22.28
C GLN A 266 20.15 -11.29 -22.19
N GLU A 267 21.30 -11.04 -21.58
CA GLU A 267 21.99 -9.74 -21.66
C GLU A 267 23.25 -9.86 -22.50
N THR A 268 23.43 -8.84 -23.34
CA THR A 268 24.57 -8.59 -24.22
C THR A 268 25.62 -7.78 -23.45
N GLN A 269 26.91 -8.01 -23.75
CA GLN A 269 28.07 -7.37 -23.13
C GLN A 269 27.94 -5.84 -23.09
N SER A 270 28.08 -5.22 -21.90
CA SER A 270 28.02 -3.77 -21.69
C SER A 270 29.14 -3.26 -20.77
N THR A 271 29.31 -1.93 -20.70
CA THR A 271 30.44 -1.24 -20.05
C THR A 271 30.22 -0.99 -18.54
N ASP A 272 31.28 -0.63 -17.80
CA ASP A 272 31.24 -0.43 -16.33
C ASP A 272 30.24 0.64 -15.85
N GLU A 273 29.90 1.63 -16.68
CA GLU A 273 28.87 2.64 -16.36
C GLU A 273 27.45 2.08 -16.53
N ASP A 274 27.21 1.26 -17.57
CA ASP A 274 25.94 0.58 -17.82
C ASP A 274 25.60 -0.43 -16.70
N GLU A 275 26.61 -1.11 -16.13
CA GLU A 275 26.41 -2.06 -15.04
C GLU A 275 26.00 -1.37 -13.73
N LYS A 276 26.48 -0.15 -13.47
CA LYS A 276 26.13 0.61 -12.27
C LYS A 276 24.70 1.12 -12.30
N GLU A 277 24.25 1.62 -13.45
CA GLU A 277 22.86 2.05 -13.65
C GLU A 277 21.89 0.86 -13.56
N ARG A 278 22.21 -0.28 -14.20
CA ARG A 278 21.39 -1.51 -14.09
C ARG A 278 21.27 -2.03 -12.65
N LYS A 279 22.30 -1.88 -11.80
CA LYS A 279 22.20 -2.26 -10.38
C LYS A 279 21.16 -1.42 -9.62
N GLU A 280 20.96 -0.16 -10.00
CA GLU A 280 19.96 0.71 -9.38
C GLU A 280 18.53 0.38 -9.84
N GLU A 281 18.40 -0.22 -11.02
CA GLU A 281 17.13 -0.66 -11.62
C GLU A 281 16.54 -1.91 -10.96
N PHE A 282 17.28 -2.64 -10.13
CA PHE A 282 16.80 -3.87 -9.51
C PHE A 282 16.95 -3.89 -8.00
N LYS A 283 16.05 -4.64 -7.36
CA LYS A 283 16.10 -4.99 -5.93
C LYS A 283 16.05 -6.49 -5.77
N THR A 284 16.71 -6.97 -4.72
CA THR A 284 16.64 -8.36 -4.27
C THR A 284 16.29 -8.39 -2.79
N LEU A 285 15.39 -9.28 -2.39
CA LEU A 285 15.09 -9.55 -0.97
C LEU A 285 15.66 -10.91 -0.58
N VAL A 286 16.35 -10.93 0.56
CA VAL A 286 16.99 -12.13 1.12
C VAL A 286 16.60 -12.21 2.59
N SER A 287 16.29 -13.41 3.06
CA SER A 287 16.25 -13.67 4.50
C SER A 287 17.42 -14.56 4.91
N PHE A 288 17.98 -14.35 6.10
CA PHE A 288 19.03 -15.22 6.64
C PHE A 288 19.01 -15.27 8.17
N THR A 289 19.56 -16.34 8.71
CA THR A 289 19.75 -16.51 10.16
C THR A 289 21.23 -16.53 10.49
N VAL A 290 21.59 -15.97 11.65
CA VAL A 290 22.97 -15.91 12.12
C VAL A 290 23.16 -16.81 13.32
N ASP A 291 24.41 -17.17 13.61
CA ASP A 291 24.76 -17.78 14.87
C ASP A 291 24.79 -16.73 15.98
N HIS A 292 23.75 -16.72 16.82
CA HIS A 292 23.59 -15.73 17.88
C HIS A 292 24.57 -15.95 19.05
N ALA A 293 25.27 -17.08 19.11
CA ALA A 293 26.34 -17.30 20.08
C ALA A 293 27.64 -16.58 19.69
N ASN A 294 27.81 -16.20 18.43
CA ASN A 294 29.04 -15.62 17.91
C ASN A 294 28.95 -14.08 17.87
N PRO A 295 29.82 -13.36 18.62
CA PRO A 295 29.89 -11.91 18.56
C PRO A 295 30.16 -11.42 17.12
N GLY A 296 29.39 -10.42 16.68
CA GLY A 296 29.55 -9.84 15.34
C GLY A 296 28.97 -10.67 14.20
N ALA A 297 28.28 -11.79 14.45
CA ALA A 297 27.74 -12.64 13.38
C ALA A 297 26.84 -11.89 12.37
N LEU A 298 26.01 -10.97 12.85
CA LEU A 298 25.22 -10.09 11.98
C LEU A 298 26.12 -9.15 11.17
N ALA A 299 27.10 -8.51 11.81
CA ALA A 299 28.03 -7.61 11.12
C ALA A 299 28.82 -8.34 10.03
N HIS A 300 29.32 -9.55 10.30
CA HIS A 300 30.01 -10.38 9.31
C HIS A 300 29.10 -10.74 8.13
N SER A 301 27.82 -11.03 8.39
CA SER A 301 26.84 -11.32 7.34
C SER A 301 26.55 -10.09 6.48
N LEU A 302 26.39 -8.91 7.08
CA LEU A 302 26.15 -7.66 6.35
C LEU A 302 27.39 -7.20 5.57
N ALA A 303 28.60 -7.45 6.09
CA ALA A 303 29.87 -7.17 5.41
C ALA A 303 30.07 -7.98 4.13
N VAL A 304 29.30 -9.06 3.91
CA VAL A 304 29.28 -9.76 2.61
C VAL A 304 28.78 -8.81 1.53
N PHE A 305 27.64 -8.16 1.74
CA PHE A 305 27.04 -7.26 0.74
C PHE A 305 27.94 -6.05 0.45
N GLU A 306 28.57 -5.48 1.48
CA GLU A 306 29.55 -4.40 1.33
C GLU A 306 30.72 -4.80 0.42
N ARG A 307 31.28 -6.00 0.61
CA ARG A 307 32.41 -6.50 -0.18
C ARG A 307 32.12 -6.66 -1.67
N TYR A 308 30.86 -6.91 -2.02
CA TYR A 308 30.39 -6.95 -3.41
C TYR A 308 29.78 -5.62 -3.88
N GLY A 309 29.92 -4.54 -3.10
CA GLY A 309 29.41 -3.21 -3.46
C GLY A 309 27.89 -3.12 -3.55
N LEU A 310 27.16 -3.99 -2.82
CA LEU A 310 25.71 -4.06 -2.83
C LEU A 310 25.13 -3.18 -1.71
N ASN A 311 24.39 -2.14 -2.09
CA ASN A 311 23.77 -1.23 -1.13
C ASN A 311 22.50 -1.83 -0.53
N LEU A 312 22.32 -1.68 0.79
CA LEU A 312 21.12 -2.11 1.51
C LEU A 312 20.10 -0.98 1.55
N THR A 313 18.83 -1.29 1.27
CA THR A 313 17.71 -0.32 1.33
C THR A 313 16.80 -0.57 2.52
N SER A 314 16.79 -1.78 3.07
CA SER A 314 15.97 -2.12 4.23
C SER A 314 16.57 -3.30 4.99
N ILE A 315 16.39 -3.30 6.32
CA ILE A 315 16.65 -4.45 7.19
C ILE A 315 15.52 -4.60 8.21
N ASN A 316 14.95 -5.80 8.30
CA ASN A 316 13.89 -6.16 9.24
C ASN A 316 14.25 -7.46 9.97
N THR A 317 13.70 -7.68 11.17
CA THR A 317 13.98 -8.88 11.96
C THR A 317 12.71 -9.56 12.41
N ARG A 318 12.63 -10.89 12.29
CA ARG A 318 11.57 -11.72 12.86
C ARG A 318 12.13 -12.81 13.77
N PRO A 319 11.39 -13.30 14.77
CA PRO A 319 11.81 -14.47 15.53
C PRO A 319 12.03 -15.67 14.60
N SER A 320 13.14 -16.39 14.77
CA SER A 320 13.52 -17.53 13.93
C SER A 320 12.75 -18.83 14.25
N GLY A 321 12.05 -18.88 15.39
CA GLY A 321 11.36 -20.08 15.86
C GLY A 321 12.25 -21.23 16.35
N VAL A 322 13.58 -21.13 16.23
CA VAL A 322 14.53 -22.18 16.63
C VAL A 322 14.85 -22.11 18.12
N GLU A 323 15.26 -20.94 18.61
CA GLU A 323 15.46 -20.68 20.04
C GLU A 323 14.93 -19.28 20.37
N ASN A 324 14.65 -19.06 21.66
CA ASN A 324 14.26 -17.74 22.14
C ASN A 324 15.36 -16.71 21.84
N TRP A 325 14.95 -15.54 21.35
CA TRP A 325 15.85 -14.44 21.00
C TRP A 325 16.80 -14.69 19.82
N ASN A 326 16.59 -15.76 19.07
CA ASN A 326 17.21 -15.93 17.76
C ASN A 326 16.31 -15.33 16.67
N TYR A 327 16.91 -14.56 15.78
CA TYR A 327 16.21 -13.83 14.73
C TYR A 327 16.57 -14.31 13.32
N SER A 328 15.59 -14.19 12.42
CA SER A 328 15.76 -14.17 10.97
C SER A 328 15.76 -12.71 10.50
N PHE A 329 16.77 -12.35 9.72
CA PHE A 329 16.98 -11.03 9.17
C PHE A 329 16.51 -10.99 7.73
N PHE A 330 15.65 -10.05 7.39
CA PHE A 330 15.21 -9.76 6.03
C PHE A 330 15.93 -8.51 5.55
N VAL A 331 16.73 -8.66 4.50
CA VAL A 331 17.53 -7.58 3.94
C VAL A 331 17.15 -7.38 2.49
N GLU A 332 16.86 -6.13 2.15
CA GLU A 332 16.69 -5.71 0.77
C GLU A 332 17.97 -5.04 0.28
N ILE A 333 18.45 -5.46 -0.89
CA ILE A 333 19.65 -4.97 -1.53
C ILE A 333 19.35 -4.45 -2.93
N LYS A 334 20.07 -3.41 -3.36
CA LYS A 334 20.11 -2.98 -4.77
C LYS A 334 20.93 -3.99 -5.58
N GLY A 335 20.38 -4.45 -6.68
CA GLY A 335 20.97 -5.48 -7.54
C GLY A 335 20.01 -6.64 -7.80
N ARG A 336 20.36 -7.45 -8.80
CA ARG A 336 19.56 -8.59 -9.28
C ARG A 336 20.34 -9.88 -9.17
N LYS A 337 19.67 -10.94 -8.69
CA LYS A 337 20.15 -12.32 -8.90
C LYS A 337 20.05 -12.70 -10.39
N MET A 338 21.17 -13.06 -11.00
CA MET A 338 21.24 -13.52 -12.40
C MET A 338 21.06 -15.04 -12.49
N ALA A 339 20.86 -15.53 -13.71
CA ALA A 339 20.86 -16.96 -13.99
C ALA A 339 22.29 -17.52 -13.96
N GLY A 340 22.48 -18.71 -13.40
CA GLY A 340 23.80 -19.30 -13.20
C GLY A 340 24.45 -18.83 -11.91
N ASP A 341 25.07 -19.76 -11.18
CA ASP A 341 25.56 -19.51 -9.83
C ASP A 341 26.75 -18.52 -9.77
N GLU A 342 27.56 -18.42 -10.82
CA GLU A 342 28.79 -17.60 -10.81
C GLU A 342 28.63 -16.19 -11.39
N ASP A 343 27.47 -15.90 -11.98
CA ASP A 343 27.22 -14.65 -12.70
C ASP A 343 26.56 -13.60 -11.80
N GLY A 344 27.20 -12.42 -11.71
CA GLY A 344 26.68 -11.26 -11.00
C GLY A 344 27.06 -11.17 -9.51
N ASP A 345 27.12 -9.94 -9.01
CA ASP A 345 27.56 -9.64 -7.65
C ASP A 345 26.59 -10.17 -6.59
N VAL A 346 25.28 -10.17 -6.87
CA VAL A 346 24.27 -10.73 -5.96
C VAL A 346 24.47 -12.24 -5.81
N ASN A 347 24.76 -12.98 -6.88
CA ASN A 347 24.96 -14.42 -6.82
C ASN A 347 26.19 -14.76 -5.97
N LYS A 348 27.31 -14.07 -6.20
CA LYS A 348 28.55 -14.22 -5.41
C LYS A 348 28.33 -13.85 -3.94
N ALA A 349 27.60 -12.77 -3.66
CA ALA A 349 27.23 -12.38 -2.31
C ALA A 349 26.37 -13.45 -1.60
N LEU A 350 25.39 -14.05 -2.29
CA LEU A 350 24.55 -15.11 -1.73
C LEU A 350 25.35 -16.38 -1.42
N GLN A 351 26.27 -16.78 -2.32
CA GLN A 351 27.15 -17.92 -2.07
C GLN A 351 28.05 -17.69 -0.85
N GLU A 352 28.61 -16.49 -0.71
CA GLU A 352 29.44 -16.16 0.44
C GLU A 352 28.63 -16.02 1.72
N LEU A 353 27.42 -15.45 1.65
CA LEU A 353 26.49 -15.40 2.77
C LEU A 353 26.18 -16.81 3.28
N GLY A 354 26.02 -17.79 2.39
CA GLY A 354 25.85 -19.20 2.76
C GLY A 354 27.00 -19.82 3.55
N LYS A 355 28.20 -19.24 3.51
CA LYS A 355 29.37 -19.70 4.28
C LYS A 355 29.43 -19.07 5.68
N VAL A 356 28.79 -17.91 5.87
CA VAL A 356 28.87 -17.10 7.10
C VAL A 356 27.59 -17.19 7.93
N ALA A 357 26.43 -17.23 7.27
CA ALA A 357 25.13 -17.41 7.88
C ALA A 357 24.86 -18.88 8.20
N ARG A 358 23.96 -19.15 9.16
CA ARG A 358 23.49 -20.52 9.42
C ARG A 358 22.63 -21.06 8.27
N GLY A 359 21.95 -20.15 7.58
CA GLY A 359 21.16 -20.43 6.39
C GLY A 359 20.55 -19.14 5.86
N TYR A 360 20.25 -19.13 4.56
CA TYR A 360 19.59 -18.02 3.90
C TYR A 360 18.54 -18.53 2.91
N ARG A 361 17.62 -17.65 2.54
CA ARG A 361 16.61 -17.86 1.53
C ARG A 361 16.56 -16.63 0.63
N TRP A 362 16.73 -16.85 -0.66
CA TRP A 362 16.43 -15.83 -1.65
C TRP A 362 14.91 -15.73 -1.82
N LEU A 363 14.37 -14.52 -1.69
CA LEU A 363 12.93 -14.25 -1.74
C LEU A 363 12.51 -13.55 -3.03
N GLY A 364 13.41 -13.39 -4.00
CA GLY A 364 13.12 -12.83 -5.32
C GLY A 364 13.96 -11.61 -5.67
N SER A 365 14.02 -11.32 -6.97
CA SER A 365 14.65 -10.13 -7.55
C SER A 365 13.67 -9.49 -8.53
N TRP A 366 13.53 -8.16 -8.52
CA TRP A 366 12.54 -7.44 -9.34
C TRP A 366 12.99 -6.01 -9.66
N GLU A 367 12.33 -5.38 -10.63
CA GLU A 367 12.61 -4.00 -11.04
C GLU A 367 12.24 -2.99 -9.94
N ASN A 368 13.14 -2.05 -9.70
CA ASN A 368 13.01 -0.97 -8.75
C ASN A 368 12.12 0.13 -9.33
N ARG A 369 10.87 0.20 -8.86
CA ARG A 369 9.89 1.20 -9.31
C ARG A 369 10.14 2.60 -8.74
N LEU A 370 11.16 2.80 -7.91
CA LEU A 370 11.58 4.13 -7.43
C LEU A 370 12.71 4.74 -8.27
N ALA A 371 13.37 3.96 -9.13
CA ALA A 371 14.45 4.43 -10.00
C ALA A 371 13.94 4.89 -11.39
N SER A 372 12.66 4.64 -11.69
CA SER A 372 12.01 4.93 -12.97
C SER A 372 11.24 6.24 -13.00
#